data_AF-A0A532CWK0-F1
#
_entry.id   AF-A0A532CWK0-F1
#
_cell.length_a   1.000
_cell.length_b   1.000
_cell.length_c   1.000
_cell.angle_alpha   90.00
_cell.angle_beta   90.00
_cell.angle_gamma   90.00
#
_symmetry.space_group_name_H-M   'P 1'
#
loop_
_entity.id
_entity.type
_entity.pdbx_description
1 polymer ?
#
loop_
_entity_poly.entity_id
_entity_poly.type
_entity_poly.pdbx_seq_one_letter_code
_entity_poly.pdbx_strand_id
1 'polypeptide(L)'
;MQLPYSVGLSEHGSRMRAAHSTMSAATFEAASGELTDILEAYRLVIEIITSAASRTQGTYQRSSADTAQIEGVLSGFIVGLTLVECAILSGYTAQAAALVRQELEAVAALEEIKIGRRIDGKTPNIRHLPDIPGRVYSELSELTHFSRSSALRLVGQYRGEDPDAPENTEQWLLSPQHVPNTTKQLFALHTVLLLHFALHQSAHYASLQGTTSAAQDAPEFQQAVKILKHAGVIESDA
;
A
#
# COMPACT_ATOMS: atom_id res chain seq x y z
N MET A 1 4.48 -0.99 21.89
CA MET A 1 3.25 -1.80 22.09
C MET A 1 3.64 -3.27 22.00
N GLN A 2 3.70 -4.01 23.11
CA GLN A 2 4.03 -5.44 23.11
C GLN A 2 2.76 -6.26 22.78
N LEU A 3 2.83 -7.14 21.79
CA LEU A 3 1.73 -8.05 21.44
C LEU A 3 1.61 -9.17 22.51
N PRO A 4 0.40 -9.50 22.99
CA PRO A 4 0.17 -10.34 24.17
C PRO A 4 0.32 -11.86 23.94
N TYR A 5 0.85 -12.30 22.79
CA TYR A 5 0.98 -13.73 22.47
C TYR A 5 2.45 -14.14 22.39
N SER A 6 2.98 -14.63 23.50
CA SER A 6 4.21 -15.42 23.53
C SER A 6 3.91 -16.80 22.95
N VAL A 7 4.09 -16.96 21.63
CA VAL A 7 4.21 -18.31 21.04
C VAL A 7 5.43 -18.94 21.70
N GLY A 8 5.26 -20.03 22.46
CA GLY A 8 6.36 -20.73 23.13
C GLY A 8 7.31 -21.33 22.11
N LEU A 9 8.30 -20.54 21.69
CA LEU A 9 9.33 -20.96 20.74
C LEU A 9 10.49 -21.61 21.50
N SER A 10 11.16 -22.57 20.85
CA SER A 10 12.47 -23.03 21.31
C SER A 10 13.46 -21.87 21.35
N GLU A 11 14.60 -22.03 22.03
CA GLU A 11 15.68 -21.04 22.02
C GLU A 11 16.12 -20.72 20.58
N HIS A 12 16.24 -21.75 19.74
CA HIS A 12 16.56 -21.59 18.32
C HIS A 12 15.49 -20.78 17.57
N GLY A 13 14.21 -21.11 17.75
CA GLY A 13 13.11 -20.36 17.12
C GLY A 13 13.04 -18.90 17.61
N SER A 14 13.36 -18.66 18.88
CA SER A 14 13.44 -17.31 19.45
C SER A 14 14.57 -16.51 18.83
N ARG A 15 15.76 -17.11 18.66
CA ARG A 15 16.91 -16.49 17.98
C ARG A 15 16.60 -16.16 16.52
N MET A 16 15.95 -17.08 15.79
CA MET A 16 15.55 -16.82 14.40
C MET A 16 14.56 -15.65 14.30
N ARG A 17 13.54 -15.61 15.17
CA ARG A 17 12.59 -14.50 15.18
C ARG A 17 13.26 -13.17 15.53
N ALA A 18 14.21 -13.18 16.46
CA ALA A 18 14.98 -11.98 16.82
C ALA A 18 15.81 -11.48 15.63
N ALA A 19 16.56 -12.35 14.95
CA ALA A 19 17.33 -12.01 13.76
C ALA A 19 16.45 -11.44 12.64
N HIS A 20 15.32 -12.09 12.36
CA HIS A 20 14.33 -11.61 11.39
C HIS A 20 13.81 -10.20 11.75
N SER A 21 13.53 -9.96 13.03
CA SER A 21 13.06 -8.64 13.51
C SER A 21 14.14 -7.57 13.36
N THR A 22 15.41 -7.89 13.65
CA THR A 22 16.54 -6.97 13.45
C THR A 22 16.72 -6.62 11.97
N MET A 23 16.69 -7.60 11.07
CA MET A 23 16.84 -7.36 9.63
C MET A 23 15.66 -6.59 9.04
N SER A 24 14.45 -6.87 9.51
CA SER A 24 13.24 -6.11 9.18
C SER A 24 13.38 -4.63 9.59
N ALA A 25 13.95 -4.36 10.78
CA ALA A 25 14.17 -3.00 11.26
C ALA A 25 15.25 -2.26 10.44
N ALA A 26 16.35 -2.93 10.12
CA ALA A 26 17.41 -2.36 9.27
C ALA A 26 16.88 -2.03 7.85
N THR A 27 16.07 -2.92 7.28
CA THR A 27 15.41 -2.70 5.99
C THR A 27 14.46 -1.51 6.04
N PHE A 28 13.69 -1.38 7.13
CA PHE A 28 12.80 -0.25 7.35
C PHE A 28 13.55 1.09 7.39
N GLU A 29 14.67 1.16 8.10
CA GLU A 29 15.49 2.36 8.19
C GLU A 29 16.07 2.75 6.83
N ALA A 30 16.65 1.79 6.10
CA ALA A 30 17.18 2.00 4.76
C ALA A 30 16.10 2.49 3.77
N ALA A 31 14.95 1.79 3.73
CA ALA A 31 13.84 2.16 2.87
C ALA A 31 13.30 3.56 3.21
N SER A 32 13.19 3.89 4.49
CA SER A 32 12.70 5.21 4.93
C SER A 32 13.62 6.35 4.49
N GLY A 33 14.95 6.15 4.52
CA GLY A 33 15.91 7.12 3.99
C GLY A 33 15.77 7.33 2.48
N GLU A 34 15.63 6.26 1.71
CA GLU A 34 15.51 6.30 0.24
C GLU A 34 14.19 6.88 -0.27
N LEU A 35 13.11 6.75 0.52
CA LEU A 35 11.75 7.12 0.11
C LEU A 35 11.29 8.49 0.59
N THR A 36 12.19 9.32 1.12
CA THR A 36 11.87 10.62 1.76
C THR A 36 10.85 11.45 0.96
N ASP A 37 11.04 11.63 -0.34
CA ASP A 37 10.12 12.41 -1.18
C ASP A 37 8.72 11.76 -1.26
N ILE A 38 8.66 10.44 -1.48
CA ILE A 38 7.38 9.73 -1.62
C ILE A 38 6.66 9.67 -0.26
N LEU A 39 7.40 9.56 0.85
CA LEU A 39 6.86 9.63 2.21
C LEU A 39 6.22 10.98 2.50
N GLU A 40 6.79 12.08 1.99
CA GLU A 40 6.18 13.40 2.10
C GLU A 40 4.88 13.50 1.29
N ALA A 41 4.84 12.97 0.07
CA ALA A 41 3.60 12.89 -0.70
C ALA A 41 2.54 12.06 0.05
N TYR A 42 2.92 10.89 0.55
CA TYR A 42 2.07 10.02 1.36
C TYR A 42 1.50 10.77 2.57
N ARG A 43 2.32 11.53 3.31
CA ARG A 43 1.89 12.31 4.48
C ARG A 43 0.79 13.31 4.10
N LEU A 44 0.94 14.03 2.99
CA LEU A 44 -0.07 14.95 2.48
C LEU A 44 -1.37 14.22 2.11
N VAL A 45 -1.29 13.01 1.53
CA VAL A 45 -2.49 12.21 1.23
C VAL A 45 -3.23 11.80 2.52
N ILE A 46 -2.50 11.41 3.57
CA ILE A 46 -3.10 11.11 4.88
C ILE A 46 -3.78 12.34 5.48
N GLU A 47 -3.21 13.54 5.32
CA GLU A 47 -3.83 14.79 5.75
C GLU A 47 -5.17 15.04 5.03
N ILE A 48 -5.25 14.77 3.72
CA ILE A 48 -6.50 14.88 2.95
C ILE A 48 -7.56 13.89 3.49
N ILE A 49 -7.16 12.63 3.69
CA ILE A 49 -8.03 11.56 4.21
C ILE A 49 -8.58 11.91 5.59
N THR A 50 -7.69 12.31 6.50
CA THR A 50 -8.06 12.66 7.89
C THR A 50 -8.92 13.92 7.94
N SER A 51 -8.58 14.94 7.17
CA SER A 51 -9.39 16.15 7.01
C SER A 51 -10.80 15.85 6.52
N ALA A 52 -10.94 14.95 5.53
CA ALA A 52 -12.24 14.49 5.05
C ALA A 52 -13.04 13.75 6.12
N ALA A 53 -12.41 12.84 6.85
CA ALA A 53 -13.05 12.10 7.94
C ALA A 53 -13.52 13.04 9.08
N SER A 54 -12.70 14.00 9.50
CA SER A 54 -13.03 14.95 10.56
C SER A 54 -14.26 15.80 10.24
N ARG A 55 -14.53 16.14 8.97
CA ARG A 55 -15.74 16.87 8.58
C ARG A 55 -17.04 16.09 8.81
N THR A 56 -16.95 14.77 8.97
CA THR A 56 -18.10 13.89 9.25
C THR A 56 -18.17 13.46 10.72
N GLN A 57 -17.25 13.94 11.54
CA GLN A 57 -17.21 13.59 12.95
C GLN A 57 -18.44 14.15 13.68
N GLY A 58 -19.20 13.26 14.32
CA GLY A 58 -20.44 13.62 15.03
C GLY A 58 -21.71 13.55 14.18
N THR A 59 -21.60 13.39 12.86
CA THR A 59 -22.76 13.10 11.99
C THR A 59 -22.87 11.60 11.79
N TYR A 60 -23.49 10.89 12.74
CA TYR A 60 -23.86 9.49 12.51
C TYR A 60 -24.99 9.44 11.47
N GLN A 61 -24.67 9.00 10.27
CA GLN A 61 -25.67 8.61 9.28
C GLN A 61 -25.67 7.09 9.18
N ARG A 62 -26.86 6.50 9.32
CA ARG A 62 -27.02 5.05 9.16
C ARG A 62 -26.71 4.69 7.71
N SER A 63 -25.79 3.76 7.53
CA SER A 63 -25.49 3.16 6.23
C SER A 63 -26.78 2.66 5.55
N SER A 64 -26.95 2.99 4.29
CA SER A 64 -28.05 2.50 3.44
C SER A 64 -27.58 1.31 2.60
N ALA A 65 -28.51 0.57 2.01
CA ALA A 65 -28.13 -0.47 1.05
C ALA A 65 -27.29 0.10 -0.12
N ASP A 66 -27.55 1.34 -0.49
CA ASP A 66 -26.89 2.04 -1.60
C ASP A 66 -25.46 2.50 -1.23
N THR A 67 -25.20 2.80 0.05
CA THR A 67 -23.88 3.28 0.51
C THR A 67 -23.00 2.18 1.11
N ALA A 68 -23.60 1.10 1.61
CA ALA A 68 -22.89 -0.01 2.26
C ALA A 68 -21.79 -0.62 1.39
N GLN A 69 -22.00 -0.68 0.07
CA GLN A 69 -21.00 -1.21 -0.85
C GLN A 69 -19.75 -0.34 -0.91
N ILE A 70 -19.91 0.99 -1.01
CA ILE A 70 -18.80 1.95 -1.01
C ILE A 70 -18.09 1.95 0.35
N GLU A 71 -18.87 2.04 1.43
CA GLU A 71 -18.35 2.07 2.80
C GLU A 71 -17.55 0.80 3.14
N GLY A 72 -18.01 -0.37 2.68
CA GLY A 72 -17.30 -1.64 2.86
C GLY A 72 -15.96 -1.66 2.12
N VAL A 73 -15.90 -1.17 0.88
CA VAL A 73 -14.64 -1.08 0.13
C VAL A 73 -13.69 -0.06 0.75
N LEU A 74 -14.19 1.12 1.14
CA LEU A 74 -13.39 2.14 1.80
C LEU A 74 -12.81 1.63 3.13
N SER A 75 -13.64 0.98 3.95
CA SER A 75 -13.20 0.40 5.23
C SER A 75 -12.16 -0.70 5.01
N GLY A 76 -12.39 -1.60 4.06
CA GLY A 76 -11.46 -2.68 3.72
C GLY A 76 -10.11 -2.18 3.23
N PHE A 77 -10.07 -1.05 2.51
CA PHE A 77 -8.84 -0.39 2.10
C PHE A 77 -8.09 0.20 3.31
N ILE A 78 -8.72 1.12 4.05
CA ILE A 78 -8.01 1.95 5.04
C ILE A 78 -7.57 1.16 6.29
N VAL A 79 -8.30 0.11 6.68
CA VAL A 79 -7.93 -0.72 7.84
C VAL A 79 -6.61 -1.47 7.61
N GLY A 80 -6.27 -1.76 6.34
CA GLY A 80 -5.04 -2.44 5.95
C GLY A 80 -3.81 -1.54 5.85
N LEU A 81 -3.96 -0.21 5.99
CA LEU A 81 -2.94 0.78 5.69
C LEU A 81 -1.57 0.47 6.32
N THR A 82 -1.53 0.29 7.65
CA THR A 82 -0.29 -0.02 8.37
C THR A 82 0.31 -1.37 7.98
N LEU A 83 -0.52 -2.35 7.59
CA LEU A 83 -0.01 -3.65 7.13
C LEU A 83 0.73 -3.51 5.80
N VAL A 84 0.22 -2.68 4.89
CA VAL A 84 0.85 -2.42 3.59
C VAL A 84 2.18 -1.70 3.78
N GLU A 85 2.20 -0.64 4.58
CA GLU A 85 3.42 0.12 4.90
C GLU A 85 4.49 -0.76 5.54
N CYS A 86 4.12 -1.50 6.59
CA CYS A 86 5.06 -2.40 7.26
C CYS A 86 5.57 -3.46 6.30
N ALA A 87 4.71 -4.02 5.44
CA ALA A 87 5.11 -5.03 4.47
C ALA A 87 6.16 -4.48 3.48
N ILE A 88 5.92 -3.30 2.92
CA ILE A 88 6.81 -2.65 1.95
C ILE A 88 8.14 -2.26 2.62
N LEU A 89 8.06 -1.45 3.68
CA LEU A 89 9.24 -0.86 4.31
C LEU A 89 10.12 -1.90 4.99
N SER A 90 9.55 -3.01 5.47
CA SER A 90 10.33 -4.08 6.11
C SER A 90 10.89 -5.12 5.14
N GLY A 91 10.71 -4.96 3.83
CA GLY A 91 11.29 -5.87 2.82
C GLY A 91 10.50 -7.16 2.56
N TYR A 92 9.24 -7.25 2.99
CA TYR A 92 8.36 -8.39 2.69
C TYR A 92 7.79 -8.30 1.27
N THR A 93 8.66 -8.27 0.26
CA THR A 93 8.35 -7.87 -1.12
C THR A 93 7.14 -8.59 -1.72
N ALA A 94 7.03 -9.91 -1.56
CA ALA A 94 5.92 -10.69 -2.12
C ALA A 94 4.59 -10.42 -1.40
N GLN A 95 4.64 -10.29 -0.07
CA GLN A 95 3.48 -9.96 0.76
C GLN A 95 3.02 -8.52 0.47
N ALA A 96 3.97 -7.58 0.36
CA ALA A 96 3.71 -6.21 -0.03
C ALA A 96 3.03 -6.13 -1.40
N ALA A 97 3.52 -6.88 -2.40
CA ALA A 97 2.87 -6.94 -3.72
C ALA A 97 1.43 -7.47 -3.66
N ALA A 98 1.16 -8.47 -2.80
CA ALA A 98 -0.19 -8.98 -2.59
C ALA A 98 -1.13 -7.93 -1.97
N LEU A 99 -0.65 -7.19 -0.98
CA LEU A 99 -1.40 -6.14 -0.30
C LEU A 99 -1.66 -4.94 -1.24
N VAL A 100 -0.66 -4.47 -1.97
CA VAL A 100 -0.80 -3.39 -2.95
C VAL A 100 -1.73 -3.79 -4.10
N ARG A 101 -1.72 -5.08 -4.51
CA ARG A 101 -2.70 -5.60 -5.47
C ARG A 101 -4.12 -5.54 -4.91
N GLN A 102 -4.32 -5.88 -3.64
CA GLN A 102 -5.63 -5.75 -3.00
C GLN A 102 -6.11 -4.29 -2.97
N GLU A 103 -5.22 -3.35 -2.67
CA GLU A 103 -5.52 -1.90 -2.74
C GLU A 103 -5.92 -1.48 -4.17
N LEU A 104 -5.18 -1.94 -5.18
CA LEU A 104 -5.48 -1.68 -6.59
C LEU A 104 -6.87 -2.20 -6.99
N GLU A 105 -7.19 -3.43 -6.57
CA GLU A 105 -8.51 -4.03 -6.82
C GLU A 105 -9.62 -3.29 -6.06
N ALA A 106 -9.36 -2.78 -4.86
CA ALA A 106 -10.32 -1.97 -4.10
C ALA A 106 -10.59 -0.61 -4.78
N VAL A 107 -9.57 0.09 -5.27
CA VAL A 107 -9.78 1.33 -6.04
C VAL A 107 -10.54 1.05 -7.35
N ALA A 108 -10.21 -0.04 -8.05
CA ALA A 108 -10.96 -0.45 -9.23
C ALA A 108 -12.44 -0.75 -8.90
N ALA A 109 -12.72 -1.35 -7.74
CA ALA A 109 -14.09 -1.57 -7.28
C ALA A 109 -14.84 -0.25 -7.04
N LEU A 110 -14.18 0.76 -6.45
CA LEU A 110 -14.78 2.09 -6.25
C LEU A 110 -15.14 2.76 -7.59
N GLU A 111 -14.25 2.68 -8.60
CA GLU A 111 -14.57 3.17 -9.94
C GLU A 111 -15.72 2.39 -10.59
N GLU A 112 -15.75 1.05 -10.47
CA GLU A 112 -16.87 0.23 -10.97
C GLU A 112 -18.20 0.60 -10.33
N ILE A 113 -18.22 0.87 -9.01
CA ILE A 113 -19.43 1.28 -8.28
C ILE A 113 -19.90 2.64 -8.79
N LYS A 114 -18.98 3.60 -8.91
CA LYS A 114 -19.26 4.96 -9.39
C LYS A 114 -19.91 4.99 -10.77
N ILE A 115 -19.56 4.06 -11.66
CA ILE A 115 -20.15 3.95 -13.01
C ILE A 115 -21.27 2.90 -13.12
N GLY A 116 -21.72 2.33 -12.00
CA GLY A 116 -22.81 1.33 -11.97
C GLY A 116 -22.48 0.01 -12.68
N ARG A 117 -21.21 -0.39 -12.74
CA ARG A 117 -20.75 -1.63 -13.39
C ARG A 117 -20.26 -2.71 -12.43
N ARG A 118 -20.27 -2.44 -11.12
CA ARG A 118 -19.84 -3.40 -10.10
C ARG A 118 -20.76 -4.63 -10.10
N ILE A 119 -20.16 -5.82 -10.21
CA ILE A 119 -20.86 -7.10 -10.16
C ILE A 119 -20.43 -7.86 -8.92
N ASP A 120 -21.40 -8.28 -8.10
CA ASP A 120 -21.13 -9.05 -6.89
C ASP A 120 -20.44 -10.39 -7.18
N GLY A 121 -19.55 -10.81 -6.29
CA GLY A 121 -18.76 -12.04 -6.44
C GLY A 121 -17.70 -12.04 -7.56
N LYS A 122 -17.58 -10.97 -8.35
CA LYS A 122 -16.59 -10.85 -9.43
C LYS A 122 -15.39 -9.99 -9.00
N THR A 123 -14.17 -10.40 -9.36
CA THR A 123 -12.96 -9.57 -9.20
C THR A 123 -13.11 -8.24 -9.96
N PRO A 124 -12.78 -7.10 -9.35
CA PRO A 124 -12.79 -5.81 -10.01
C PRO A 124 -11.88 -5.77 -11.25
N ASN A 125 -12.34 -5.08 -12.29
CA ASN A 125 -11.61 -4.93 -13.53
C ASN A 125 -10.75 -3.66 -13.50
N ILE A 126 -9.44 -3.86 -13.36
CA ILE A 126 -8.45 -2.77 -13.31
C ILE A 126 -8.43 -1.86 -14.55
N ARG A 127 -9.05 -2.26 -15.68
CA ARG A 127 -9.22 -1.38 -16.85
C ARG A 127 -10.07 -0.13 -16.57
N HIS A 128 -10.77 -0.10 -15.44
CA HIS A 128 -11.48 1.09 -14.96
C HIS A 128 -10.55 2.15 -14.32
N LEU A 129 -9.25 1.86 -14.20
CA LEU A 129 -8.19 2.78 -13.76
C LEU A 129 -7.29 3.14 -14.96
N PRO A 130 -7.69 4.11 -15.80
CA PRO A 130 -7.01 4.39 -17.08
C PRO A 130 -5.59 4.94 -16.91
N ASP A 131 -5.30 5.52 -15.75
CA ASP A 131 -4.01 6.09 -15.36
C ASP A 131 -3.05 5.08 -14.74
N ILE A 132 -3.51 3.86 -14.44
CA ILE A 132 -2.65 2.76 -13.97
C ILE A 132 -2.40 1.78 -15.11
N PRO A 133 -1.16 1.65 -15.63
CA PRO A 133 -0.86 0.74 -16.71
C PRO A 133 -1.18 -0.72 -16.36
N GLY A 134 -1.87 -1.43 -17.26
CA GLY A 134 -2.25 -2.84 -17.01
C GLY A 134 -1.07 -3.79 -16.74
N ARG A 135 0.16 -3.43 -17.14
CA ARG A 135 1.39 -4.17 -16.80
C ARG A 135 1.63 -4.24 -15.29
N VAL A 136 1.25 -3.21 -14.54
CA VAL A 136 1.42 -3.14 -13.07
C VAL A 136 0.69 -4.30 -12.40
N TYR A 137 -0.54 -4.58 -12.82
CA TYR A 137 -1.32 -5.70 -12.28
C TYR A 137 -0.67 -7.06 -12.57
N SER A 138 -0.11 -7.24 -13.78
CA SER A 138 0.62 -8.45 -14.14
C SER A 138 1.86 -8.62 -13.27
N GLU A 139 2.66 -7.57 -13.11
CA GLU A 139 3.89 -7.57 -12.30
C GLU A 139 3.60 -7.88 -10.83
N LEU A 140 2.58 -7.24 -10.24
CA LEU A 140 2.12 -7.56 -8.88
C LEU A 140 1.68 -9.03 -8.78
N SER A 141 0.90 -9.52 -9.74
CA SER A 141 0.43 -10.91 -9.76
C SER A 141 1.58 -11.91 -9.87
N GLU A 142 2.62 -11.59 -10.64
CA GLU A 142 3.82 -12.43 -10.78
C GLU A 142 4.61 -12.53 -9.47
N LEU A 143 4.73 -11.42 -8.72
CA LEU A 143 5.33 -11.39 -7.39
C LEU A 143 4.50 -12.16 -6.37
N THR A 144 3.17 -11.95 -6.35
CA THR A 144 2.26 -12.61 -5.39
C THR A 144 2.18 -14.11 -5.61
N HIS A 145 2.17 -14.58 -6.85
CA HIS A 145 2.01 -16.00 -7.17
C HIS A 145 3.33 -16.75 -7.35
N PHE A 146 4.47 -16.09 -7.17
CA PHE A 146 5.81 -16.67 -7.39
C PHE A 146 5.96 -17.32 -8.77
N SER A 147 5.27 -16.78 -9.78
CA SER A 147 5.02 -17.49 -11.04
C SER A 147 6.11 -17.29 -12.11
N ARG A 148 7.06 -16.37 -11.89
CA ARG A 148 8.20 -16.13 -12.78
C ARG A 148 9.53 -16.26 -12.06
N SER A 149 10.53 -16.79 -12.77
CA SER A 149 11.90 -16.90 -12.26
C SER A 149 12.51 -15.53 -11.90
N SER A 150 12.12 -14.45 -12.58
CA SER A 150 12.52 -13.08 -12.23
C SER A 150 11.99 -12.67 -10.86
N ALA A 151 10.71 -12.93 -10.58
CA ALA A 151 10.10 -12.70 -9.27
C ALA A 151 10.79 -13.54 -8.19
N LEU A 152 11.00 -14.84 -8.43
CA LEU A 152 11.70 -15.72 -7.50
C LEU A 152 13.12 -15.24 -7.18
N ARG A 153 13.88 -14.81 -8.20
CA ARG A 153 15.21 -14.21 -7.98
C ARG A 153 15.14 -12.91 -7.19
N LEU A 154 14.08 -12.12 -7.35
CA LEU A 154 13.92 -10.88 -6.62
C LEU A 154 13.82 -11.14 -5.10
N VAL A 155 13.01 -12.12 -4.69
CA VAL A 155 12.78 -12.46 -3.27
C VAL A 155 13.89 -13.36 -2.70
N GLY A 156 14.48 -14.21 -3.53
CA GLY A 156 15.47 -15.22 -3.13
C GLY A 156 16.91 -14.86 -3.46
N GLN A 157 17.26 -13.58 -3.63
CA GLN A 157 18.66 -13.16 -3.77
C GLN A 157 19.19 -12.61 -2.45
N TYR A 158 20.33 -13.14 -2.00
CA TYR A 158 21.09 -12.54 -0.93
C TYR A 158 21.67 -11.20 -1.41
N ARG A 159 21.42 -10.13 -0.66
CA ARG A 159 21.93 -8.78 -0.96
C ARG A 159 22.76 -8.18 0.17
N GLY A 160 23.09 -8.97 1.20
CA GLY A 160 23.90 -8.51 2.32
C GLY A 160 25.40 -8.48 1.97
N GLU A 161 26.08 -7.43 2.43
CA GLU A 161 27.50 -7.44 2.76
C GLU A 161 27.60 -7.41 4.29
N ASP A 162 27.06 -8.40 4.98
CA ASP A 162 27.19 -8.46 6.44
C ASP A 162 28.36 -9.40 6.79
N PRO A 163 29.54 -8.86 7.17
CA PRO A 163 30.69 -9.67 7.58
C PRO A 163 30.45 -10.43 8.90
N ASP A 164 29.42 -10.06 9.66
CA ASP A 164 28.98 -10.74 10.88
C ASP A 164 27.74 -11.62 10.65
N ALA A 165 27.32 -11.80 9.38
CA ALA A 165 26.28 -12.76 9.04
C ALA A 165 26.69 -14.14 9.58
N PRO A 166 25.82 -14.83 10.34
CA PRO A 166 26.13 -16.14 10.88
C PRO A 166 26.66 -17.03 9.75
N GLU A 167 27.78 -17.73 9.97
CA GLU A 167 28.56 -18.51 8.98
C GLU A 167 27.71 -19.48 8.11
N ASN A 168 26.45 -19.69 8.48
CA ASN A 168 25.45 -20.42 7.72
C ASN A 168 24.70 -19.48 6.77
N THR A 169 25.23 -19.38 5.55
CA THR A 169 24.69 -18.75 4.33
C THR A 169 23.29 -19.23 3.90
N GLU A 170 22.47 -19.80 4.78
CA GLU A 170 21.08 -20.18 4.51
C GLU A 170 20.08 -19.35 5.35
N GLN A 171 20.53 -18.66 6.41
CA GLN A 171 19.63 -17.88 7.29
C GLN A 171 19.08 -16.61 6.62
N TRP A 172 19.73 -16.12 5.56
CA TRP A 172 19.23 -14.99 4.79
C TRP A 172 17.96 -15.34 3.98
N LEU A 173 17.76 -16.60 3.59
CA LEU A 173 16.53 -17.06 2.93
C LEU A 173 15.31 -16.87 3.83
N LEU A 174 15.55 -16.85 5.14
CA LEU A 174 14.54 -16.74 6.17
C LEU A 174 14.35 -15.29 6.62
N SER A 175 14.98 -14.32 5.95
CA SER A 175 15.01 -12.93 6.40
C SER A 175 14.60 -11.96 5.29
N PRO A 176 13.83 -10.91 5.62
CA PRO A 176 13.45 -9.89 4.64
C PRO A 176 14.67 -9.26 3.99
N GLN A 177 14.54 -8.92 2.71
CA GLN A 177 15.61 -8.29 1.94
C GLN A 177 15.11 -6.94 1.41
N HIS A 178 15.93 -5.91 1.57
CA HIS A 178 15.66 -4.63 0.92
C HIS A 178 15.87 -4.75 -0.59
N VAL A 179 14.90 -4.30 -1.37
CA VAL A 179 14.95 -4.30 -2.84
C VAL A 179 14.63 -2.90 -3.34
N PRO A 180 15.61 -1.97 -3.34
CA PRO A 180 15.37 -0.53 -3.46
C PRO A 180 14.37 -0.12 -4.54
N ASN A 181 14.56 -0.59 -5.78
CA ASN A 181 13.69 -0.24 -6.90
C ASN A 181 12.26 -0.77 -6.72
N THR A 182 12.11 -2.01 -6.23
CA THR A 182 10.78 -2.60 -6.02
C THR A 182 10.10 -2.00 -4.80
N THR A 183 10.84 -1.75 -3.72
CA THR A 183 10.35 -1.04 -2.54
C THR A 183 9.83 0.34 -2.93
N LYS A 184 10.59 1.10 -3.73
CA LYS A 184 10.17 2.40 -4.27
C LYS A 184 8.93 2.29 -5.14
N GLN A 185 8.87 1.34 -6.06
CA GLN A 185 7.71 1.14 -6.94
C GLN A 185 6.45 0.77 -6.15
N LEU A 186 6.55 -0.14 -5.18
CA LEU A 186 5.42 -0.55 -4.35
C LEU A 186 4.92 0.60 -3.48
N PHE A 187 5.82 1.35 -2.83
CA PHE A 187 5.42 2.47 -1.98
C PHE A 187 4.84 3.64 -2.79
N ALA A 188 5.40 3.89 -3.96
CA ALA A 188 4.88 4.84 -4.94
C ALA A 188 3.46 4.47 -5.39
N LEU A 189 3.23 3.22 -5.77
CA LEU A 189 1.92 2.74 -6.19
C LEU A 189 0.91 2.79 -5.05
N HIS A 190 1.29 2.34 -3.84
CA HIS A 190 0.50 2.49 -2.63
C HIS A 190 0.05 3.94 -2.40
N THR A 191 0.98 4.89 -2.54
CA THR A 191 0.68 6.33 -2.38
C THR A 191 -0.30 6.85 -3.45
N VAL A 192 -0.13 6.43 -4.70
CA VAL A 192 -1.08 6.76 -5.79
C VAL A 192 -2.46 6.18 -5.50
N LEU A 193 -2.55 4.92 -5.08
CA LEU A 193 -3.81 4.27 -4.72
C LEU A 193 -4.51 4.95 -3.53
N LEU A 194 -3.73 5.39 -2.53
CA LEU A 194 -4.23 6.22 -1.44
C LEU A 194 -4.79 7.56 -1.93
N LEU A 195 -4.18 8.17 -2.96
CA LEU A 195 -4.68 9.40 -3.54
C LEU A 195 -6.06 9.17 -4.19
N HIS A 196 -6.23 8.10 -4.96
CA HIS A 196 -7.55 7.71 -5.48
C HIS A 196 -8.56 7.42 -4.37
N PHE A 197 -8.14 6.68 -3.34
CA PHE A 197 -8.96 6.41 -2.17
C PHE A 197 -9.43 7.72 -1.52
N ALA A 198 -8.54 8.70 -1.33
CA ALA A 198 -8.86 10.00 -0.73
C ALA A 198 -9.93 10.75 -1.53
N LEU A 199 -9.88 10.66 -2.87
CA LEU A 199 -10.88 11.24 -3.76
C LEU A 199 -12.24 10.57 -3.61
N HIS A 200 -12.29 9.23 -3.62
CA HIS A 200 -13.53 8.46 -3.43
C HIS A 200 -14.15 8.69 -2.05
N GLN A 201 -13.33 8.66 -1.00
CA GLN A 201 -13.78 8.95 0.36
C GLN A 201 -14.33 10.37 0.49
N SER A 202 -13.61 11.36 -0.06
CA SER A 202 -14.03 12.76 0.00
C SER A 202 -15.32 13.00 -0.79
N ALA A 203 -15.48 12.36 -1.95
CA ALA A 203 -16.71 12.41 -2.74
C ALA A 203 -17.89 11.75 -2.00
N HIS A 204 -17.64 10.59 -1.38
CA HIS A 204 -18.64 9.89 -0.58
C HIS A 204 -19.12 10.77 0.60
N TYR A 205 -18.21 11.33 1.40
CA TYR A 205 -18.59 12.20 2.51
C TYR A 205 -19.28 13.49 2.07
N ALA A 206 -18.85 14.10 0.97
CA ALA A 206 -19.52 15.27 0.41
C ALA A 206 -20.97 14.94 0.02
N SER A 207 -21.20 13.78 -0.60
CA SER A 207 -22.54 13.32 -0.99
C SER A 207 -23.48 13.13 0.21
N LEU A 208 -22.98 12.62 1.34
CA LEU A 208 -23.74 12.47 2.59
C LEU A 208 -24.16 13.82 3.19
N GLN A 209 -23.41 14.88 2.89
CA GLN A 209 -23.67 16.25 3.34
C GLN A 209 -24.47 17.08 2.31
N GLY A 210 -24.79 16.51 1.14
CA GLY A 210 -25.42 17.26 0.04
C GLY A 210 -24.50 18.30 -0.59
N THR A 211 -23.18 18.10 -0.53
CA THR A 211 -22.17 19.01 -1.08
C THR A 211 -21.32 18.31 -2.16
N THR A 212 -20.47 19.08 -2.83
CA THR A 212 -19.48 18.56 -3.79
C THR A 212 -18.10 18.50 -3.15
N SER A 213 -17.33 17.45 -3.46
CA SER A 213 -15.95 17.36 -3.00
C SER A 213 -15.05 18.35 -3.74
N ALA A 214 -14.20 19.05 -3.00
CA ALA A 214 -13.12 19.89 -3.52
C ALA A 214 -11.73 19.30 -3.23
N ALA A 215 -11.64 17.99 -2.99
CA ALA A 215 -10.39 17.34 -2.57
C ALA A 215 -9.26 17.49 -3.60
N GLN A 216 -9.59 17.52 -4.90
CA GLN A 216 -8.61 17.74 -5.97
C GLN A 216 -8.06 19.17 -6.00
N ASP A 217 -8.83 20.14 -5.50
CA ASP A 217 -8.44 21.55 -5.49
C ASP A 217 -7.63 21.93 -4.24
N ALA A 218 -7.50 21.00 -3.29
CA ALA A 218 -6.74 21.22 -2.07
C ALA A 218 -5.24 21.42 -2.38
N PRO A 219 -4.57 22.41 -1.76
CA PRO A 219 -3.13 22.63 -1.92
C PRO A 219 -2.31 21.37 -1.65
N GLU A 220 -2.71 20.57 -0.66
CA GLU A 220 -2.09 19.31 -0.28
C GLU A 220 -2.16 18.28 -1.41
N PHE A 221 -3.28 18.21 -2.13
CA PHE A 221 -3.46 17.32 -3.28
C PHE A 221 -2.51 17.70 -4.42
N GLN A 222 -2.50 18.99 -4.78
CA GLN A 222 -1.65 19.51 -5.84
C GLN A 222 -0.16 19.31 -5.52
N GLN A 223 0.22 19.53 -4.26
CA GLN A 223 1.57 19.31 -3.78
C GLN A 223 1.96 17.82 -3.80
N ALA A 224 1.07 16.91 -3.34
CA ALA A 224 1.32 15.47 -3.40
C ALA A 224 1.53 14.99 -4.83
N VAL A 225 0.67 15.40 -5.77
CA VAL A 225 0.81 15.07 -7.21
C VAL A 225 2.12 15.61 -7.77
N LYS A 226 2.49 16.84 -7.43
CA LYS A 226 3.76 17.45 -7.87
C LYS A 226 4.97 16.65 -7.38
N ILE A 227 4.97 16.22 -6.12
CA ILE A 227 6.05 15.40 -5.56
C ILE A 227 6.12 14.05 -6.28
N LEU A 228 4.98 13.39 -6.50
CA LEU A 228 4.92 12.10 -7.22
C LEU A 228 5.39 12.22 -8.68
N LYS A 229 5.06 13.32 -9.37
CA LYS A 229 5.59 13.62 -10.72
C LYS A 229 7.11 13.79 -10.69
N HIS A 230 7.66 14.58 -9.78
CA HIS A 230 9.12 14.74 -9.64
C HIS A 230 9.84 13.43 -9.29
N ALA A 231 9.21 12.58 -8.47
CA ALA A 231 9.75 11.28 -8.09
C ALA A 231 9.71 10.25 -9.26
N GLY A 232 9.12 10.62 -10.40
CA GLY A 232 8.97 9.76 -11.58
C GLY A 232 7.90 8.67 -11.41
N VAL A 233 6.97 8.86 -10.48
CA VAL A 233 5.91 7.89 -10.16
C VAL A 233 4.71 8.04 -11.08
N ILE A 234 4.31 9.29 -11.34
CA ILE A 234 3.21 9.65 -12.23
C ILE A 234 3.81 10.34 -13.46
N GLU A 235 3.25 10.09 -14.63
CA GLU A 235 3.67 10.78 -15.86
C GLU A 235 3.46 12.30 -15.71
N SER A 236 4.43 13.07 -16.21
CA SER A 236 4.27 14.52 -16.32
C SER A 236 3.26 14.81 -17.43
N ASP A 237 2.36 15.76 -17.24
CA ASP A 237 1.43 16.15 -18.30
C ASP A 237 2.28 16.63 -19.50
N ALA A 238 2.10 15.97 -20.65
CA ALA A 238 2.80 16.28 -21.89
C ALA A 238 2.32 17.59 -22.51
#